data_AF-A0A3P8BV71-F1
#
_entry.id   AF-A0A3P8BV71-F1
#
_cell.length_a   1.000
_cell.length_b   1.000
_cell.length_c   1.000
_cell.angle_alpha   90.00
_cell.angle_beta   90.00
_cell.angle_gamma   90.00
#
_symmetry.space_group_name_H-M   'P 1'
#
loop_
_entity.id
_entity.type
_entity.pdbx_description
1 polymer ?
#
loop_
_entity_poly.entity_id
_entity_poly.type
_entity_poly.pdbx_seq_one_letter_code
_entity_poly.pdbx_strand_id
1 'polypeptide(L)'
;MTNLINFKIVLNNGFQALQDLLKEEENTTEDNWKWIKEAITPTCQEVLGRNKHHHKEWISVKTLDKIQEVKNKKTEINNSRTRAEKVKAQTMYTEVNKQVERSIRADKQKYVEELAPTAEKAAREGNMRQIYDTT
;
A
#
# COMPACT_ATOMS: atom_id res chain seq x y z
N MET A 1 -42.24 31.56 -37.45
CA MET A 1 -40.79 31.47 -37.19
C MET A 1 -40.38 31.94 -35.79
N THR A 2 -41.08 32.90 -35.18
CA THR A 2 -40.78 33.47 -33.84
C THR A 2 -41.04 32.53 -32.64
N ASN A 3 -42.08 31.70 -32.68
CA ASN A 3 -42.40 30.81 -31.54
C ASN A 3 -41.35 29.73 -31.26
N LEU A 4 -40.74 29.15 -32.30
CA LEU A 4 -39.74 28.09 -32.13
C LEU A 4 -38.42 28.64 -31.54
N ILE A 5 -38.05 29.86 -31.95
CA ILE A 5 -36.85 30.56 -31.45
C ILE A 5 -37.04 30.93 -29.97
N ASN A 6 -38.19 31.49 -29.62
CA ASN A 6 -38.51 31.82 -28.22
C ASN A 6 -38.57 30.57 -27.34
N PHE A 7 -39.16 29.47 -27.83
CA PHE A 7 -39.16 28.20 -27.12
C PHE A 7 -37.74 27.68 -26.85
N LYS A 8 -36.84 27.73 -27.85
CA LYS A 8 -35.45 27.33 -27.70
C LYS A 8 -34.68 28.19 -26.70
N ILE A 9 -34.93 29.50 -26.66
CA ILE A 9 -34.30 30.43 -25.71
C ILE A 9 -34.76 30.14 -24.28
N VAL A 10 -36.07 29.99 -24.05
CA VAL A 10 -36.61 29.66 -22.72
C VAL A 10 -36.06 28.32 -22.23
N LEU A 11 -36.01 27.33 -23.12
CA LEU A 11 -35.45 26.02 -22.80
C LEU A 11 -33.97 26.13 -22.43
N ASN A 12 -33.15 26.79 -23.24
CA ASN A 12 -31.72 26.98 -22.96
C ASN A 12 -31.48 27.76 -21.65
N ASN A 13 -32.27 28.81 -21.40
CA ASN A 13 -32.15 29.59 -20.17
C ASN A 13 -32.50 28.74 -18.93
N GLY A 14 -33.53 27.89 -19.03
CA GLY A 14 -33.89 26.94 -17.98
C GLY A 14 -32.81 25.88 -17.73
N PHE A 15 -32.23 25.32 -18.80
CA PHE A 15 -31.11 24.38 -18.69
C PHE A 15 -29.86 25.04 -18.07
N GLN A 16 -29.58 26.30 -18.41
CA GLN A 16 -28.46 27.04 -17.83
C GLN A 16 -28.67 27.27 -16.33
N ALA A 17 -29.86 27.72 -15.92
CA ALA A 17 -30.20 27.90 -14.50
C ALA A 17 -30.09 26.60 -13.70
N LEU A 18 -30.47 25.45 -14.29
CA LEU A 18 -30.30 24.14 -13.67
C LEU A 18 -28.84 23.73 -13.54
N GLN A 19 -28.00 24.03 -14.53
CA GLN A 19 -26.55 23.77 -14.45
C GLN A 19 -25.88 24.63 -13.38
N ASP A 20 -26.30 25.89 -13.25
CA ASP A 20 -25.71 26.80 -12.26
C ASP A 20 -26.16 26.43 -10.83
N LEU A 21 -27.41 26.01 -10.65
CA LEU A 21 -27.91 25.45 -9.38
C LEU A 21 -27.13 24.17 -8.99
N LEU A 22 -26.91 23.26 -9.94
CA LEU A 22 -26.15 22.02 -9.69
C LEU A 22 -24.69 22.32 -9.31
N LYS A 23 -24.05 23.31 -9.93
CA LYS A 23 -22.70 23.74 -9.56
C LYS A 23 -22.65 24.36 -8.16
N GLU A 24 -23.64 25.18 -7.79
CA GLU A 24 -23.72 25.72 -6.42
C GLU A 24 -23.88 24.60 -5.38
N GLU A 25 -24.76 23.62 -5.63
CA GLU A 25 -24.95 22.48 -4.73
C GLU A 25 -23.71 21.57 -4.66
N GLU A 26 -23.06 21.29 -5.80
CA GLU A 26 -21.81 20.54 -5.89
C GLU A 26 -20.67 21.26 -5.13
N ASN A 27 -20.55 22.59 -5.29
CA ASN A 27 -19.60 23.39 -4.53
C ASN A 27 -19.87 23.33 -3.01
N THR A 28 -21.13 23.44 -2.57
CA THR A 28 -21.46 23.37 -1.14
C THR A 28 -21.22 21.99 -0.53
N THR A 29 -21.47 20.91 -1.27
CA THR A 29 -21.25 19.54 -0.80
C THR A 29 -19.77 19.19 -0.76
N GLU A 30 -18.99 19.63 -1.76
CA GLU A 30 -17.54 19.48 -1.77
C GLU A 30 -16.86 20.31 -0.68
N ASP A 31 -17.29 21.56 -0.47
CA ASP A 31 -16.81 22.43 0.60
C ASP A 31 -17.17 21.88 1.99
N ASN A 32 -18.38 21.35 2.17
CA ASN A 32 -18.77 20.68 3.42
C ASN A 32 -17.91 19.44 3.68
N TRP A 33 -17.66 18.62 2.66
CA TRP A 33 -16.79 17.45 2.77
C TRP A 33 -15.34 17.83 3.11
N LYS A 34 -14.85 18.94 2.52
CA LYS A 34 -13.54 19.52 2.84
C LYS A 34 -13.49 19.98 4.30
N TRP A 35 -14.49 20.73 4.77
CA TRP A 35 -14.57 21.19 6.15
C TRP A 35 -14.58 20.03 7.16
N ILE A 36 -15.36 18.97 6.90
CA ILE A 36 -15.40 17.78 7.77
C ILE A 36 -14.01 17.14 7.85
N LYS A 37 -13.33 16.97 6.70
CA LYS A 37 -11.96 16.43 6.67
C LYS A 37 -11.00 17.32 7.45
N GLU A 38 -11.03 18.63 7.27
CA GLU A 38 -10.16 19.59 7.95
C GLU A 38 -10.40 19.63 9.47
N ALA A 39 -11.65 19.48 9.92
CA ALA A 39 -12.00 19.45 11.34
C ALA A 39 -11.58 18.13 12.03
N ILE A 40 -11.72 16.99 11.35
CA ILE A 40 -11.43 15.67 11.93
C ILE A 40 -9.95 15.31 11.84
N THR A 41 -9.25 15.74 10.78
CA THR A 41 -7.83 15.44 10.53
C THR A 41 -6.90 15.77 11.70
N PRO A 42 -6.94 16.95 12.34
CA PRO A 42 -6.03 17.28 13.45
C PRO A 42 -6.27 16.37 14.66
N THR A 43 -7.53 16.13 15.03
CA THR A 43 -7.90 15.23 16.13
C THR A 43 -7.42 13.80 15.86
N CYS A 44 -7.59 13.31 14.63
CA CYS A 44 -7.06 12.01 14.23
C CYS A 44 -5.52 11.98 14.27
N GLN A 45 -4.83 13.04 13.85
CA GLN A 45 -3.37 13.10 13.92
C GLN A 45 -2.84 13.17 15.36
N GLU A 46 -3.57 13.80 16.27
CA GLU A 46 -3.21 13.88 17.69
C GLU A 46 -3.41 12.52 18.38
N VAL A 47 -4.57 11.89 18.17
CA VAL A 47 -4.94 10.63 18.81
C VAL A 47 -4.21 9.44 18.18
N LEU A 48 -4.13 9.38 16.85
CA LEU A 48 -3.58 8.24 16.10
C LEU A 48 -2.13 8.46 15.64
N GLY A 49 -1.63 9.69 15.66
CA GLY A 49 -0.34 10.04 15.08
C GLY A 49 -0.37 10.14 13.56
N ARG A 50 0.75 10.57 12.97
CA ARG A 50 0.97 10.46 11.52
C ARG A 50 1.52 9.08 11.21
N ASN A 51 1.03 8.47 10.13
CA ASN A 51 1.53 7.18 9.65
C ASN A 51 3.05 7.27 9.44
N LYS A 52 3.79 6.54 10.28
CA LYS A 52 5.24 6.44 10.14
C LYS A 52 5.50 5.25 9.24
N HIS A 53 6.05 5.52 8.06
CA HIS A 53 6.62 4.48 7.20
C HIS A 53 7.89 3.94 7.85
N HIS A 54 7.73 3.14 8.91
CA HIS A 54 8.83 2.43 9.50
C HIS A 54 9.30 1.39 8.49
N HIS A 55 10.54 1.58 8.00
CA HIS A 55 11.24 0.51 7.31
C HIS A 55 11.45 -0.60 8.33
N LYS A 56 10.60 -1.62 8.26
CA LYS A 56 10.68 -2.79 9.13
C LYS A 56 11.64 -3.76 8.46
N GLU A 57 12.85 -3.88 8.99
CA GLU A 57 13.84 -4.90 8.61
C GLU A 57 13.38 -6.27 9.13
N TRP A 58 12.25 -6.76 8.61
CA TRP A 58 11.72 -8.08 8.98
C TRP A 58 12.56 -9.21 8.37
N ILE A 59 13.37 -8.91 7.35
CA ILE A 59 14.26 -9.87 6.70
C ILE A 59 15.49 -10.06 7.58
N SER A 60 15.76 -11.30 7.97
CA SER A 60 16.93 -11.64 8.77
C SER A 60 18.23 -11.57 7.96
N VAL A 61 19.34 -11.31 8.64
CA VAL A 61 20.70 -11.38 8.06
C VAL A 61 20.94 -12.74 7.40
N LYS A 62 20.47 -13.82 8.02
CA LYS A 62 20.56 -15.19 7.46
C LYS A 62 19.83 -15.33 6.12
N THR A 63 18.69 -14.66 5.93
CA THR A 63 18.00 -14.63 4.63
C THR A 63 18.78 -13.79 3.62
N LEU A 64 19.39 -12.68 4.03
CA LEU A 64 20.25 -11.87 3.17
C LEU A 64 21.49 -12.66 2.67
N ASP A 65 22.13 -13.43 3.55
CA ASP A 65 23.26 -14.28 3.17
C ASP A 65 22.89 -15.30 2.10
N LYS A 66 21.71 -15.93 2.24
CA LYS A 66 21.19 -16.87 1.24
C LYS A 66 20.85 -16.19 -0.09
N ILE A 67 20.34 -14.96 -0.06
CA ILE A 67 20.12 -14.18 -1.29
C ILE A 67 21.46 -13.92 -1.99
N GLN A 68 22.52 -13.65 -1.23
CA GLN A 68 23.85 -13.50 -1.79
C GLN A 68 24.37 -14.83 -2.39
N GLU A 69 24.08 -15.97 -1.76
CA GLU A 69 24.39 -17.29 -2.31
C GLU A 69 23.67 -17.54 -3.65
N VAL A 70 22.38 -17.18 -3.77
CA VAL A 70 21.64 -17.27 -5.03
C VAL A 70 22.30 -16.44 -6.14
N LYS A 71 22.77 -15.22 -5.82
CA LYS A 71 23.52 -14.38 -6.77
C LYS A 71 24.79 -15.07 -7.24
N ASN A 72 25.56 -15.66 -6.31
CA ASN A 72 26.79 -16.39 -6.64
C ASN A 72 26.50 -17.59 -7.55
N LYS A 73 25.43 -18.35 -7.28
CA LYS A 73 25.02 -19.48 -8.13
C LYS A 73 24.58 -19.04 -9.52
N LYS A 74 23.95 -17.88 -9.64
CA LYS A 74 23.61 -17.29 -10.94
C LYS A 74 24.86 -16.92 -11.74
N THR A 75 25.89 -16.40 -11.08
CA THR A 75 27.20 -16.14 -11.70
C THR A 75 27.88 -17.43 -12.15
N GLU A 76 27.79 -18.51 -11.36
CA GLU A 76 28.32 -19.84 -11.72
C GLU A 76 27.66 -20.39 -13.00
N ILE A 77 26.33 -20.23 -13.14
CA ILE A 77 25.60 -20.60 -14.36
C ILE A 77 26.09 -19.80 -15.58
N ASN A 78 26.25 -18.48 -15.42
CA ASN A 78 26.68 -17.61 -16.52
C ASN A 78 28.11 -17.91 -17.00
N ASN A 79 28.98 -18.33 -16.07
CA ASN A 79 30.38 -18.64 -16.36
C ASN A 79 30.62 -20.11 -16.78
N SER A 80 29.56 -20.95 -16.79
CA SER A 80 29.66 -22.36 -17.17
C SER A 80 30.20 -22.52 -18.60
N ARG A 81 31.19 -23.42 -18.77
CA ARG A 81 31.83 -23.67 -20.06
C ARG A 81 31.26 -24.89 -20.76
N THR A 82 30.82 -25.89 -19.99
CA THR A 82 30.22 -27.12 -20.53
C THR A 82 28.75 -27.23 -20.15
N ARG A 83 27.98 -28.00 -20.95
CA ARG A 83 26.56 -28.24 -20.69
C ARG A 83 26.32 -28.94 -19.35
N ALA A 84 27.22 -29.84 -18.95
CA ALA A 84 27.13 -30.56 -17.69
C ALA A 84 27.29 -29.64 -16.47
N GLU A 85 28.27 -28.74 -16.49
CA GLU A 85 28.46 -27.71 -15.46
C GLU A 85 27.23 -26.81 -15.34
N LYS A 86 26.69 -26.36 -16.47
CA LYS A 86 25.49 -25.53 -16.50
C LYS A 86 24.29 -26.21 -15.85
N VAL A 87 24.04 -27.48 -16.18
CA VAL A 87 22.94 -28.26 -15.59
C VAL A 87 23.13 -28.39 -14.07
N LYS A 88 24.34 -28.73 -13.61
CA LYS A 88 24.64 -28.85 -12.17
C LYS A 88 24.41 -27.52 -11.43
N ALA A 89 24.91 -26.41 -11.97
CA ALA A 89 24.75 -25.09 -11.38
C ALA A 89 23.27 -24.64 -11.37
N GLN A 90 22.50 -24.97 -12.41
CA GLN A 90 21.06 -24.71 -12.49
C GLN A 90 20.27 -25.47 -11.41
N THR A 91 20.61 -26.75 -11.19
CA THR A 91 20.03 -27.55 -10.11
C THR A 91 20.31 -26.93 -8.74
N MET A 92 21.57 -26.53 -8.48
CA MET A 92 21.95 -25.88 -7.22
C MET A 92 21.24 -24.53 -7.03
N TYR A 93 21.18 -23.68 -8.05
CA TYR A 93 20.44 -22.41 -8.01
C TYR A 93 18.98 -22.62 -7.64
N THR A 94 18.34 -23.64 -8.23
CA THR A 94 16.92 -23.94 -7.97
C THR A 94 16.68 -24.35 -6.52
N GLU A 95 17.59 -25.14 -5.94
CA GLU A 95 17.48 -25.56 -4.54
C GLU A 95 17.69 -24.38 -3.58
N VAL A 96 18.74 -23.58 -3.77
CA VAL A 96 19.00 -22.41 -2.91
C VAL A 96 17.89 -21.38 -3.03
N ASN A 97 17.34 -21.14 -4.23
CA ASN A 97 16.21 -20.23 -4.43
C ASN A 97 14.96 -20.66 -3.64
N LYS A 98 14.64 -21.96 -3.64
CA LYS A 98 13.56 -22.51 -2.80
C LYS A 98 13.81 -22.27 -1.31
N GLN A 99 15.05 -22.37 -0.86
CA GLN A 99 15.41 -22.13 0.53
C GLN A 99 15.29 -20.66 0.93
N VAL A 100 15.59 -19.73 0.03
CA VAL A 100 15.36 -18.28 0.20
C VAL A 100 13.87 -18.01 0.34
N GLU A 101 13.02 -18.54 -0.54
CA GLU A 101 11.56 -18.35 -0.45
C GLU A 101 10.99 -18.86 0.88
N ARG A 102 11.48 -20.01 1.37
CA ARG A 102 11.10 -20.54 2.69
C ARG A 102 11.57 -19.64 3.84
N SER A 103 12.79 -19.11 3.78
CA SER A 103 13.31 -18.26 4.87
C SER A 103 12.62 -16.91 4.91
N ILE A 104 12.32 -16.31 3.74
CA ILE A 104 11.48 -15.11 3.64
C ILE A 104 10.10 -15.37 4.28
N ARG A 105 9.47 -16.51 4.00
CA ARG A 105 8.17 -16.83 4.62
C ARG A 105 8.28 -16.95 6.14
N ALA A 106 9.32 -17.62 6.63
CA ALA A 106 9.58 -17.80 8.05
C ALA A 106 9.86 -16.47 8.77
N ASP A 107 10.71 -15.63 8.18
CA ASP A 107 11.04 -14.30 8.70
C ASP A 107 9.79 -13.43 8.82
N LYS A 108 8.92 -13.43 7.80
CA LYS A 108 7.64 -12.72 7.84
C LYS A 108 6.71 -13.25 8.94
N GLN A 109 6.61 -14.57 9.07
CA GLN A 109 5.76 -15.19 10.10
C GLN A 109 6.25 -14.84 11.50
N LYS A 110 7.56 -14.99 11.74
CA LYS A 110 8.20 -14.64 13.01
C LYS A 110 7.95 -13.16 13.36
N TYR A 111 8.12 -12.29 12.38
CA TYR A 111 7.87 -10.86 12.55
C TYR A 111 6.41 -10.56 12.96
N VAL A 112 5.43 -11.22 12.34
CA VAL A 112 4.00 -11.09 12.72
C VAL A 112 3.75 -11.63 14.13
N GLU A 113 4.34 -12.78 14.49
CA GLU A 113 4.24 -13.37 15.83
C GLU A 113 4.83 -12.46 16.92
N GLU A 114 5.93 -11.76 16.64
CA GLU A 114 6.55 -10.79 17.56
C GLU A 114 5.67 -9.53 17.77
N LEU A 115 4.92 -9.11 16.74
CA LEU A 115 4.01 -7.97 16.84
C LEU A 115 2.70 -8.30 17.58
N ALA A 116 2.22 -9.54 17.46
CA ALA A 116 0.95 -9.97 18.03
C ALA A 116 0.75 -9.62 19.52
N PRO A 117 1.69 -9.91 20.45
CA PRO A 117 1.49 -9.57 21.86
C PRO A 117 1.44 -8.06 22.12
N THR A 118 2.16 -7.27 21.32
CA THR A 118 2.14 -5.81 21.42
C THR A 118 0.79 -5.26 20.97
N ALA A 119 0.25 -5.77 19.86
CA ALA A 119 -1.07 -5.41 19.37
C ALA A 119 -2.17 -5.81 20.37
N GLU A 120 -2.09 -7.02 20.93
CA GLU A 120 -3.04 -7.50 21.94
C GLU A 120 -3.03 -6.63 23.22
N LYS A 121 -1.84 -6.28 23.71
CA LYS A 121 -1.70 -5.40 24.88
C LYS A 121 -2.29 -4.01 24.59
N ALA A 122 -1.97 -3.42 23.44
CA ALA A 122 -2.49 -2.11 23.06
C ALA A 122 -4.02 -2.10 22.96
N ALA A 123 -4.62 -3.18 22.44
CA ALA A 123 -6.08 -3.36 22.41
C ALA A 123 -6.70 -3.42 23.81
N ARG A 124 -6.08 -4.17 24.74
CA ARG A 124 -6.55 -4.27 26.14
C ARG A 124 -6.46 -2.93 26.89
N GLU A 125 -5.42 -2.14 26.62
CA GLU A 125 -5.19 -0.82 27.25
C GLU A 125 -6.00 0.31 26.59
N GLY A 126 -6.72 0.03 25.50
CA GLY A 126 -7.43 1.07 24.73
C GLY A 126 -6.49 2.05 24.02
N ASN A 127 -5.21 1.69 23.85
CA ASN A 127 -4.19 2.54 23.24
C ASN A 127 -4.29 2.48 21.70
N MET A 128 -5.27 3.20 21.16
CA MET A 128 -5.54 3.28 19.71
C MET A 128 -4.28 3.59 18.90
N ARG A 129 -3.43 4.50 19.38
CA ARG A 129 -2.19 4.89 18.68
C ARG A 129 -1.24 3.71 18.44
N GLN A 130 -0.98 2.91 19.47
CA GLN A 130 -0.08 1.75 19.35
C GLN A 130 -0.67 0.63 18.49
N ILE A 131 -1.99 0.49 18.43
CA ILE A 131 -2.65 -0.46 17.54
C ILE A 131 -2.33 -0.09 16.08
N TYR A 132 -2.53 1.17 15.68
CA TYR A 132 -2.24 1.61 14.31
C TYR A 132 -0.76 1.53 13.91
N ASP A 133 0.18 1.68 14.85
CA ASP A 133 1.62 1.56 14.57
C ASP A 133 2.07 0.08 14.40
N THR A 134 1.33 -0.86 15.00
CA THR A 134 1.67 -2.29 15.07
C THR A 134 0.99 -3.11 13.97
N THR A 135 -0.22 -2.72 13.56
CA THR A 135 -1.05 -3.44 12.56
C THR A 135 -0.81 -2.94 11.14
#